data_AF-A0AAV3IYN8-F1
#
_entry.id   AF-A0AAV3IYN8-F1
#
_cell.length_a   1.000
_cell.length_b   1.000
_cell.length_c   1.000
_cell.angle_alpha   90.00
_cell.angle_beta   90.00
_cell.angle_gamma   90.00
#
_symmetry.space_group_name_H-M   'P 1'
#
loop_
_entity.id
_entity.type
_entity.pdbx_description
1 polymer ?
#
loop_
_entity_poly.entity_id
_entity_poly.type
_entity_poly.pdbx_seq_one_letter_code
_entity_poly.pdbx_strand_id
1 'polypeptide(L)'
;MEFIGEPIVEEEFIEHYMYLFESSIRQLCSIDEFLPKEKEYLQAEYRCAWLLYQKFEAEQKRPPDYRFLSDSVTNAVIAREYLFQEREKNMMNSEHFAERYIVLLRSEGLLTPVVFGATDFAFIMESERHRAVKRYDEEDTFTEGYEMMRIQNNRFLQNFVIQQLADGFLDLYSVYMKKRQEG
;
A
#
# COMPACT_ATOMS: atom_id res chain seq x y z
N MET A 1 38.66 27.29 5.07
CA MET A 1 38.85 26.29 4.01
C MET A 1 37.64 25.38 4.10
N GLU A 2 36.71 25.46 3.15
CA GLU A 2 35.63 24.47 3.07
C GLU A 2 36.27 23.13 2.77
N PHE A 3 36.02 22.14 3.63
CA PHE A 3 36.52 20.79 3.46
C PHE A 3 35.74 20.15 2.31
N ILE A 4 36.38 20.01 1.15
CA ILE A 4 35.83 19.29 0.00
C ILE A 4 36.22 17.82 0.17
N GLY A 5 35.24 16.94 0.29
CA GLY A 5 35.44 15.51 0.53
C GLY A 5 36.05 14.78 -0.68
N GLU A 6 36.14 13.45 -0.60
CA GLU A 6 36.61 12.64 -1.72
C GLU A 6 35.59 12.65 -2.86
N PRO A 7 36.05 12.81 -4.13
CA PRO A 7 35.17 12.84 -5.28
C PRO A 7 34.58 11.45 -5.54
N ILE A 8 33.30 11.42 -5.89
CA ILE A 8 32.56 10.21 -6.25
C ILE A 8 32.39 10.17 -7.77
N VAL A 9 32.52 8.99 -8.36
CA VAL A 9 32.24 8.80 -9.79
C VAL A 9 30.74 8.75 -10.07
N GLU A 10 30.30 9.10 -11.28
CA GLU A 10 28.88 9.23 -11.63
C GLU A 10 28.03 8.00 -11.26
N GLU A 11 28.48 6.81 -11.65
CA GLU A 11 27.77 5.55 -11.39
C GLU A 11 27.54 5.34 -9.89
N GLU A 12 28.60 5.48 -9.10
CA GLU A 12 28.56 5.35 -7.64
C GLU A 12 27.68 6.43 -7.01
N PHE A 13 27.70 7.67 -7.53
CA PHE A 13 26.86 8.75 -7.04
C PHE A 13 25.37 8.43 -7.24
N ILE A 14 24.99 7.99 -8.45
CA ILE A 14 23.60 7.71 -8.78
C ILE A 14 23.08 6.49 -8.02
N GLU A 15 23.88 5.42 -7.94
CA GLU A 15 23.50 4.21 -7.20
C GLU A 15 23.27 4.49 -5.71
N HIS A 16 24.21 5.19 -5.06
CA HIS A 16 24.07 5.55 -3.65
C HIS A 16 22.94 6.54 -3.42
N TYR A 17 22.77 7.53 -4.31
CA TYR A 17 21.67 8.47 -4.23
C TYR A 17 20.32 7.72 -4.26
N MET A 18 20.12 6.84 -5.24
CA MET A 18 18.87 6.11 -5.39
C MET A 18 18.63 5.14 -4.25
N TYR A 19 19.67 4.45 -3.78
CA TYR A 19 19.56 3.59 -2.60
C TYR A 19 19.09 4.36 -1.36
N LEU A 20 19.70 5.51 -1.07
CA LEU A 20 19.34 6.33 0.08
C LEU A 20 17.95 6.96 -0.07
N PHE A 21 17.60 7.41 -1.28
CA PHE A 21 16.28 7.96 -1.57
C PHE A 21 15.19 6.89 -1.39
N GLU A 22 15.35 5.72 -2.02
CA GLU A 22 14.38 4.63 -1.94
C GLU A 22 14.22 4.10 -0.52
N SER A 23 15.32 3.91 0.21
CA SER A 23 15.26 3.44 1.60
C SER A 23 14.56 4.44 2.52
N SER A 24 14.84 5.74 2.36
CA SER A 24 14.20 6.82 3.12
C SER A 24 12.70 6.88 2.82
N ILE A 25 12.31 6.84 1.55
CA ILE A 25 10.90 6.82 1.14
C ILE A 25 10.19 5.58 1.67
N ARG A 26 10.83 4.39 1.60
CA ARG A 26 10.26 3.16 2.14
C ARG A 26 9.99 3.26 3.63
N GLN A 27 10.93 3.81 4.38
CA GLN A 27 10.79 3.97 5.82
C GLN A 27 9.72 5.00 6.18
N LEU A 28 9.78 6.19 5.57
CA LEU A 28 8.86 7.30 5.87
C LEU A 28 7.42 6.99 5.46
N CYS A 29 7.22 6.37 4.31
CA CYS A 29 5.90 6.07 3.77
C CYS A 29 5.43 4.63 4.06
N SER A 30 6.19 3.86 4.85
CA SER A 30 5.89 2.46 5.19
C SER A 30 5.61 1.57 3.95
N ILE A 31 6.56 1.56 3.00
CA ILE A 31 6.42 0.87 1.71
C ILE A 31 7.20 -0.44 1.66
N ASP A 32 6.46 -1.55 1.58
CA ASP A 32 7.04 -2.88 1.34
C ASP A 32 7.40 -3.10 -0.14
N GLU A 33 6.53 -2.69 -1.07
CA GLU A 33 6.75 -2.78 -2.52
C GLU A 33 6.22 -1.55 -3.24
N PHE A 34 7.00 -0.99 -4.17
CA PHE A 34 6.58 0.15 -4.98
C PHE A 34 5.55 -0.25 -6.05
N LEU A 35 4.48 0.53 -6.17
CA LEU A 35 3.47 0.42 -7.21
C LEU A 35 4.01 0.86 -8.59
N PRO A 36 3.39 0.46 -9.72
CA PRO A 36 3.86 0.85 -11.05
C PRO A 36 4.06 2.36 -11.24
N LYS A 37 3.13 3.18 -10.74
CA LYS A 37 3.23 4.65 -10.80
C LYS A 37 4.38 5.18 -9.91
N GLU A 38 4.59 4.58 -8.74
CA GLU A 38 5.72 4.94 -7.87
C GLU A 38 7.05 4.57 -8.54
N LYS A 39 7.11 3.49 -9.33
CA LYS A 39 8.29 3.14 -10.14
C LYS A 39 8.56 4.18 -11.24
N GLU A 40 7.53 4.80 -11.83
CA GLU A 40 7.71 5.93 -12.75
C GLU A 40 8.35 7.14 -12.04
N TYR A 41 7.94 7.42 -10.80
CA TYR A 41 8.58 8.46 -9.99
C TYR A 41 10.04 8.15 -9.69
N LEU A 42 10.37 6.90 -9.37
CA LEU A 42 11.76 6.48 -9.16
C LEU A 42 12.62 6.61 -10.43
N GLN A 43 12.06 6.32 -11.60
CA GLN A 43 12.76 6.54 -12.88
C GLN A 43 13.01 8.03 -13.15
N ALA A 44 12.02 8.89 -12.83
CA ALA A 44 12.21 10.34 -12.92
C ALA A 44 13.28 10.83 -11.94
N GLU A 45 13.30 10.28 -10.71
CA GLU A 45 14.26 10.63 -9.68
C GLU A 45 15.69 10.20 -10.06
N TYR A 46 15.86 9.01 -10.65
CA TYR A 46 17.13 8.56 -11.22
C TYR A 46 17.66 9.58 -12.24
N ARG A 47 16.79 10.08 -13.12
CA ARG A 47 17.16 11.10 -14.11
C ARG A 47 17.52 12.43 -13.44
N CYS A 48 16.86 12.79 -12.34
CA CYS A 48 17.23 13.94 -11.53
C CYS A 48 18.62 13.79 -10.91
N ALA A 49 18.95 12.62 -10.34
CA ALA A 49 20.27 12.35 -9.77
C ALA A 49 21.39 12.47 -10.82
N TRP A 50 21.18 11.90 -12.01
CA TRP A 50 22.11 12.03 -13.13
C TRP A 50 22.31 13.49 -13.55
N LEU A 51 21.21 14.25 -13.75
CA LEU A 51 21.29 15.67 -14.10
C LEU A 51 21.98 16.51 -13.02
N LEU A 52 21.79 16.14 -11.76
CA LEU A 52 22.40 16.82 -10.63
C LEU A 52 23.92 16.65 -10.62
N TYR A 53 24.42 15.43 -10.87
CA TYR A 53 25.84 15.15 -11.02
C TYR A 53 26.44 15.97 -12.16
N GLN A 54 25.83 15.89 -13.35
CA GLN A 54 26.27 16.59 -14.55
C GLN A 54 26.34 18.11 -14.35
N LYS A 55 25.32 18.68 -13.70
CA LYS A 55 25.27 20.10 -13.37
C LYS A 55 26.39 20.49 -12.41
N PHE A 56 26.61 19.71 -11.35
CA PHE A 56 27.65 19.98 -10.37
C PHE A 56 29.04 19.96 -11.02
N GLU A 57 29.35 18.94 -11.83
CA GLU A 57 30.63 18.83 -12.51
C GLU A 57 30.86 20.00 -13.48
N ALA A 58 29.83 20.40 -14.22
CA ALA A 58 29.90 21.54 -15.13
C ALA A 58 30.19 22.87 -14.41
N GLU A 59 29.59 23.09 -13.24
CA GLU A 59 29.69 24.33 -12.44
C GLU A 59 30.96 24.38 -11.60
N GLN A 60 31.28 23.29 -10.91
CA GLN A 60 32.39 23.20 -9.95
C GLN A 60 33.69 22.68 -10.58
N LYS A 61 33.65 22.25 -11.85
CA LYS A 61 34.78 21.67 -12.59
C LYS A 61 35.43 20.48 -11.87
N ARG A 62 34.64 19.77 -11.08
CA ARG A 62 35.05 18.60 -10.28
C ARG A 62 33.81 17.74 -9.98
N PRO A 63 33.95 16.40 -9.85
CA PRO A 63 32.88 15.55 -9.34
C PRO A 63 32.42 15.90 -7.92
N PRO A 64 31.14 15.67 -7.59
CA PRO A 64 30.60 15.83 -6.24
C PRO A 64 31.23 14.86 -5.23
N ASP A 65 31.04 15.17 -3.94
CA ASP A 65 31.45 14.33 -2.82
C ASP A 65 30.24 13.73 -2.07
N TYR A 66 30.51 12.91 -1.06
CA TYR A 66 29.47 12.25 -0.25
C TYR A 66 28.61 13.23 0.55
N ARG A 67 29.15 14.41 0.88
CA ARG A 67 28.40 15.43 1.58
C ARG A 67 27.35 16.04 0.66
N PHE A 68 27.74 16.41 -0.55
CA PHE A 68 26.81 16.88 -1.57
C PHE A 68 25.74 15.83 -1.90
N LEU A 69 26.13 14.55 -1.99
CA LEU A 69 25.20 13.44 -2.18
C LEU A 69 24.15 13.39 -1.06
N SER A 70 24.59 13.35 0.19
CA SER A 70 23.71 13.27 1.36
C SER A 70 22.75 14.45 1.45
N ASP A 71 23.25 15.67 1.26
CA ASP A 71 22.43 16.89 1.27
C ASP A 71 21.39 16.86 0.15
N SER A 72 21.79 16.39 -1.04
CA SER A 72 20.91 16.30 -2.20
C SER A 72 19.79 15.29 -2.01
N VAL A 73 20.11 14.09 -1.50
CA VAL A 73 19.09 13.07 -1.18
C VAL A 73 18.13 13.57 -0.13
N THR A 74 18.63 14.21 0.94
CA THR A 74 17.78 14.73 2.02
C THR A 74 16.76 15.74 1.49
N ASN A 75 17.21 16.70 0.67
CA ASN A 75 16.34 17.69 0.04
C ASN A 75 15.32 17.04 -0.91
N ALA A 76 15.76 16.04 -1.68
CA ALA A 76 14.90 15.30 -2.59
C ALA A 76 13.78 14.55 -1.86
N VAL A 77 14.12 13.85 -0.78
CA VAL A 77 13.14 13.11 0.05
C VAL A 77 12.10 14.07 0.61
N ILE A 78 12.53 15.16 1.25
CA ILE A 78 11.61 16.19 1.80
C ILE A 78 10.71 16.76 0.71
N ALA A 79 11.25 17.02 -0.47
CA ALA A 79 10.49 17.62 -1.56
C ALA A 79 9.49 16.66 -2.22
N ARG A 80 9.66 15.33 -2.09
CA ARG A 80 8.94 14.34 -2.90
C ARG A 80 8.21 13.28 -2.10
N GLU A 81 8.41 13.20 -0.79
CA GLU A 81 7.75 12.21 0.07
C GLU A 81 6.23 12.19 -0.10
N TYR A 82 5.60 13.35 -0.28
CA TYR A 82 4.16 13.46 -0.46
C TYR A 82 3.62 12.65 -1.66
N LEU A 83 4.43 12.49 -2.73
CA LEU A 83 4.08 11.69 -3.91
C LEU A 83 3.93 10.20 -3.59
N PHE A 84 4.57 9.75 -2.51
CA PHE A 84 4.56 8.38 -2.02
C PHE A 84 3.68 8.21 -0.77
N GLN A 85 3.32 9.30 -0.10
CA GLN A 85 2.31 9.31 0.97
C GLN A 85 0.89 9.14 0.41
N GLU A 86 0.62 9.66 -0.79
CA GLU A 86 -0.62 9.44 -1.53
C GLU A 86 -0.71 8.02 -2.13
N ARG A 87 -0.63 6.99 -1.28
CA ARG A 87 -0.99 5.60 -1.64
C ARG A 87 -2.49 5.40 -1.87
N GLU A 88 -3.24 6.47 -2.09
CA GLU A 88 -4.63 6.48 -2.54
C GLU A 88 -4.74 6.22 -4.05
N LYS A 89 -4.23 5.09 -4.57
CA LYS A 89 -4.63 4.61 -5.91
C LYS A 89 -4.86 3.11 -6.03
N ASN A 90 -4.98 2.39 -4.92
CA ASN A 90 -5.84 1.21 -4.86
C ASN A 90 -7.04 1.58 -4.01
N MET A 91 -7.84 2.52 -4.52
CA MET A 91 -9.16 2.84 -3.98
C MET A 91 -9.91 1.51 -3.86
N MET A 92 -10.11 1.04 -2.63
CA MET A 92 -10.81 -0.21 -2.38
C MET A 92 -12.20 -0.04 -2.97
N ASN A 93 -12.60 -0.88 -3.91
CA ASN A 93 -13.98 -0.90 -4.37
C ASN A 93 -14.75 -2.02 -3.67
N SER A 94 -16.08 -1.96 -3.74
CA SER A 94 -16.97 -2.91 -3.09
C SER A 94 -16.70 -4.36 -3.48
N GLU A 95 -16.33 -4.60 -4.73
CA GLU A 95 -16.00 -5.92 -5.27
C GLU A 95 -14.71 -6.50 -4.65
N HIS A 96 -13.64 -5.72 -4.59
CA HIS A 96 -12.38 -6.14 -3.94
C HIS A 96 -12.56 -6.30 -2.43
N PHE A 97 -13.38 -5.44 -1.82
CA PHE A 97 -13.73 -5.54 -0.40
C PHE A 97 -14.46 -6.86 -0.11
N ALA A 98 -15.47 -7.20 -0.92
CA ALA A 98 -16.21 -8.44 -0.80
C ALA A 98 -15.32 -9.66 -1.00
N GLU A 99 -14.41 -9.63 -1.99
CA GLU A 99 -13.45 -10.72 -2.19
C GLU A 99 -12.52 -10.90 -0.98
N ARG A 100 -12.01 -9.82 -0.39
CA ARG A 100 -11.19 -9.89 0.83
C ARG A 100 -11.94 -10.53 1.99
N TYR A 101 -13.22 -10.19 2.16
CA TYR A 101 -14.08 -10.79 3.17
C TYR A 101 -14.29 -12.31 2.92
N ILE A 102 -14.60 -12.71 1.68
CA ILE A 102 -14.77 -14.12 1.33
C ILE A 102 -13.47 -14.90 1.54
N VAL A 103 -12.32 -14.35 1.14
CA VAL A 103 -11.00 -14.95 1.38
C VAL A 103 -10.75 -15.14 2.88
N LEU A 104 -11.08 -14.15 3.72
CA LEU A 104 -10.97 -14.27 5.17
C LEU A 104 -11.79 -15.46 5.69
N LEU A 105 -13.09 -15.50 5.40
CA LEU A 105 -13.98 -16.59 5.84
C LEU A 105 -13.46 -17.98 5.41
N ARG A 106 -12.91 -18.07 4.19
CA ARG A 106 -12.34 -19.32 3.68
C ARG A 106 -11.05 -19.69 4.39
N SER A 107 -10.17 -18.71 4.65
CA SER A 107 -8.89 -18.92 5.34
C SER A 107 -9.07 -19.36 6.80
N GLU A 108 -10.13 -18.89 7.46
CA GLU A 108 -10.53 -19.33 8.80
C GLU A 108 -11.31 -20.65 8.79
N GLY A 109 -11.55 -21.23 7.61
CA GLY A 109 -12.29 -22.48 7.44
C GLY A 109 -13.79 -22.37 7.76
N LEU A 110 -14.32 -21.14 7.85
CA LEU A 110 -15.73 -20.88 8.13
C LEU A 110 -16.59 -21.13 6.88
N LEU A 111 -16.17 -20.59 5.74
CA LEU A 111 -16.87 -20.75 4.47
C LEU A 111 -16.23 -21.86 3.64
N THR A 112 -16.66 -23.12 3.83
CA THR A 112 -16.14 -24.26 3.07
C THR A 112 -17.25 -25.22 2.64
N PRO A 113 -17.06 -26.00 1.56
CA PRO A 113 -17.99 -27.05 1.16
C PRO A 113 -18.19 -28.14 2.23
N VAL A 114 -17.22 -28.29 3.16
CA VAL A 114 -17.31 -29.24 4.27
C VAL A 114 -18.33 -28.78 5.30
N VAL A 115 -18.41 -27.47 5.57
CA VAL A 115 -19.33 -26.90 6.56
C VAL A 115 -20.76 -26.84 6.04
N PHE A 116 -20.95 -26.46 4.78
CA PHE A 116 -22.27 -26.19 4.21
C PHE A 116 -22.78 -27.28 3.26
N GLY A 117 -21.93 -28.23 2.86
CA GLY A 117 -22.23 -29.13 1.76
C GLY A 117 -22.11 -28.44 0.40
N ALA A 118 -21.89 -29.22 -0.66
CA ALA A 118 -21.63 -28.69 -2.00
C ALA A 118 -22.81 -27.88 -2.59
N THR A 119 -24.05 -28.23 -2.22
CA THR A 119 -25.27 -27.58 -2.73
C THR A 119 -25.48 -26.19 -2.13
N ASP A 120 -25.36 -26.05 -0.82
CA ASP A 120 -25.64 -24.78 -0.13
C ASP A 120 -24.43 -23.84 -0.16
N PHE A 121 -23.22 -24.37 -0.32
CA PHE A 121 -21.98 -23.59 -0.33
C PHE A 121 -21.99 -22.47 -1.38
N ALA A 122 -22.38 -22.78 -2.63
CA ALA A 122 -22.38 -21.81 -3.72
C ALA A 122 -23.39 -20.67 -3.44
N PHE A 123 -24.56 -21.02 -2.89
CA PHE A 123 -25.59 -20.05 -2.54
C PHE A 123 -25.15 -19.13 -1.39
N ILE A 124 -24.56 -19.69 -0.33
CA ILE A 124 -24.09 -18.93 0.83
C ILE A 124 -22.93 -18.01 0.44
N MET A 125 -21.99 -18.49 -0.37
CA MET A 125 -20.88 -17.69 -0.85
C MET A 125 -21.37 -16.45 -1.62
N GLU A 126 -22.32 -16.62 -2.54
CA GLU A 126 -22.87 -15.50 -3.30
C GLU A 126 -23.68 -14.53 -2.42
N SER A 127 -24.47 -15.07 -1.48
CA SER A 127 -25.22 -14.26 -0.52
C SER A 127 -24.30 -13.40 0.35
N GLU A 128 -23.20 -13.97 0.83
CA GLU A 128 -22.23 -13.25 1.66
C GLU A 128 -21.43 -12.21 0.87
N ARG A 129 -21.14 -12.49 -0.39
CA ARG A 129 -20.53 -11.54 -1.31
C ARG A 129 -21.43 -10.32 -1.51
N HIS A 130 -22.72 -10.55 -1.75
CA HIS A 130 -23.71 -9.49 -1.86
C HIS A 130 -23.86 -8.70 -0.55
N ARG A 131 -23.88 -9.38 0.60
CA ARG A 131 -23.93 -8.76 1.92
C ARG A 131 -22.73 -7.84 2.17
N ALA A 132 -21.53 -8.26 1.77
CA ALA A 132 -20.31 -7.45 1.92
C ALA A 132 -20.30 -6.22 1.00
N VAL A 133 -20.71 -6.37 -0.26
CA VAL A 133 -20.87 -5.23 -1.19
C VAL A 133 -21.85 -4.21 -0.60
N LYS A 134 -23.02 -4.66 -0.16
CA LYS A 134 -24.03 -3.77 0.43
C LYS A 134 -23.48 -3.04 1.66
N ARG A 135 -22.78 -3.74 2.55
CA ARG A 135 -22.21 -3.13 3.75
C ARG A 135 -21.11 -2.11 3.41
N TYR A 136 -20.31 -2.38 2.38
CA TYR A 136 -19.34 -1.40 1.86
C TYR A 136 -20.04 -0.13 1.40
N ASP A 137 -21.08 -0.26 0.57
CA ASP A 137 -21.79 0.90 0.00
C ASP A 137 -22.48 1.75 1.08
N GLU A 138 -22.95 1.13 2.17
CA GLU A 138 -23.49 1.83 3.35
C GLU A 138 -22.42 2.67 4.10
N GLU A 139 -21.17 2.20 4.12
CA GLU A 139 -20.04 2.86 4.77
C GLU A 139 -19.31 3.85 3.85
N ASP A 140 -19.53 3.76 2.53
CA ASP A 140 -18.87 4.59 1.52
C ASP A 140 -19.45 6.00 1.44
N THR A 141 -19.32 6.73 2.55
CA THR A 141 -19.77 8.10 2.68
C THR A 141 -18.66 9.08 2.33
N PHE A 142 -18.98 10.01 1.44
CA PHE A 142 -18.07 11.10 1.06
C PHE A 142 -18.36 12.33 1.92
N THR A 143 -17.34 12.83 2.62
CA THR A 143 -17.37 14.08 3.36
C THR A 143 -16.19 14.94 2.93
N GLU A 144 -16.48 16.13 2.40
CA GLU A 144 -15.47 17.07 1.91
C GLU A 144 -14.50 17.47 3.03
N GLY A 145 -13.19 17.37 2.76
CA GLY A 145 -12.13 17.63 3.73
C GLY A 145 -11.88 16.51 4.74
N TYR A 146 -12.61 15.40 4.64
CA TYR A 146 -12.44 14.19 5.46
C TYR A 146 -12.36 12.91 4.61
N GLU A 147 -11.79 13.01 3.41
CA GLU A 147 -11.71 11.91 2.44
C GLU A 147 -10.95 10.69 2.98
N MET A 148 -10.01 10.88 3.91
CA MET A 148 -9.29 9.82 4.60
C MET A 148 -10.19 8.94 5.50
N MET A 149 -11.40 9.41 5.84
CA MET A 149 -12.38 8.63 6.61
C MET A 149 -13.23 7.72 5.73
N ARG A 150 -13.27 7.97 4.42
CA ARG A 150 -14.04 7.16 3.48
C ARG A 150 -13.51 5.73 3.45
N ILE A 151 -14.38 4.72 3.48
CA ILE A 151 -13.97 3.30 3.50
C ILE A 151 -13.07 2.93 2.31
N GLN A 152 -13.25 3.57 1.16
CA GLN A 152 -12.40 3.45 -0.02
C GLN A 152 -10.91 3.71 0.28
N ASN A 153 -10.63 4.64 1.19
CA ASN A 153 -9.30 5.16 1.52
C ASN A 153 -8.82 4.72 2.92
N ASN A 154 -9.73 4.26 3.79
CA ASN A 154 -9.44 3.94 5.17
C ASN A 154 -9.26 2.43 5.42
N ARG A 155 -8.01 1.97 5.45
CA ARG A 155 -7.67 0.55 5.70
C ARG A 155 -8.14 0.04 7.06
N PHE A 156 -8.13 0.88 8.09
CA PHE A 156 -8.63 0.50 9.41
C PHE A 156 -10.14 0.23 9.34
N LEU A 157 -10.91 1.15 8.76
CA LEU A 157 -12.36 0.99 8.57
C LEU A 157 -12.68 -0.25 7.73
N GLN A 158 -11.96 -0.47 6.63
CA GLN A 158 -12.12 -1.69 5.82
C GLN A 158 -11.96 -2.96 6.66
N ASN A 159 -10.86 -3.08 7.41
CA ASN A 159 -10.60 -4.27 8.23
C ASN A 159 -11.63 -4.41 9.36
N PHE A 160 -12.03 -3.30 9.98
CA PHE A 160 -13.03 -3.26 11.03
C PHE A 160 -14.40 -3.76 10.53
N VAL A 161 -14.85 -3.30 9.36
CA VAL A 161 -16.12 -3.73 8.77
C VAL A 161 -16.05 -5.19 8.32
N ILE A 162 -14.93 -5.65 7.75
CA ILE A 162 -14.72 -7.07 7.43
C ILE A 162 -14.85 -7.95 8.67
N GLN A 163 -14.26 -7.54 9.79
CA GLN A 163 -14.36 -8.31 11.04
C GLN A 163 -15.81 -8.37 11.54
N GLN A 164 -16.53 -7.25 11.53
CA GLN A 164 -17.96 -7.24 11.89
C GLN A 164 -18.81 -8.18 11.02
N LEU A 165 -18.50 -8.25 9.71
CA LEU A 165 -19.19 -9.17 8.81
C LEU A 165 -18.90 -10.63 9.17
N ALA A 166 -17.64 -10.96 9.49
CA ALA A 166 -17.21 -12.29 9.89
C ALA A 166 -17.81 -12.72 11.24
N ASP A 167 -17.85 -11.83 12.22
CA ASP A 167 -18.52 -12.08 13.50
C ASP A 167 -20.01 -12.35 13.27
N GLY A 168 -20.68 -11.52 12.46
CA GLY A 168 -22.08 -11.73 12.10
C GLY A 168 -22.33 -12.99 11.25
N PHE A 169 -21.34 -13.47 10.49
CA PHE A 169 -21.42 -14.74 9.77
C PHE A 169 -21.50 -15.93 10.75
N LEU A 170 -20.68 -15.92 11.80
CA LEU A 170 -20.70 -16.96 12.83
C LEU A 170 -22.06 -17.02 13.53
N ASP A 171 -22.67 -15.87 13.80
CA ASP A 171 -24.01 -15.80 14.40
C ASP A 171 -25.09 -16.36 13.46
N LEU A 172 -25.11 -15.91 12.20
CA LEU A 172 -26.09 -16.31 11.19
C LEU A 172 -26.04 -17.80 10.87
N TYR A 173 -24.85 -18.37 10.79
CA TYR A 173 -24.64 -19.77 10.40
C TYR A 173 -24.27 -20.68 11.58
N SER A 174 -24.51 -20.23 12.82
CA SER A 174 -24.20 -20.96 14.06
C SER A 174 -24.77 -22.38 14.09
N VAL A 175 -25.91 -22.63 13.45
CA VAL A 175 -26.53 -23.97 13.32
C VAL A 175 -25.68 -24.92 12.49
N TYR A 176 -25.10 -24.44 11.39
CA TYR A 176 -24.17 -25.24 10.56
C TYR A 176 -22.85 -25.49 11.30
N MET A 177 -22.39 -24.50 12.07
CA MET A 177 -21.15 -24.62 12.87
C MET A 177 -21.28 -25.62 14.01
N LYS A 178 -22.46 -25.74 14.64
CA LYS A 178 -22.72 -26.72 15.71
C LYS A 178 -22.75 -28.16 15.18
N LYS A 179 -23.31 -28.40 13.99
CA LYS A 179 -23.31 -29.73 13.35
C LYS A 179 -21.91 -30.30 13.10
N ARG A 180 -20.88 -29.45 13.03
CA ARG A 180 -19.46 -29.85 12.91
C ARG A 180 -18.87 -30.39 14.22
N GLN A 181 -19.42 -30.04 15.39
CA GLN A 181 -18.89 -30.47 16.69
C GLN A 181 -19.50 -31.80 17.17
N GLU A 182 -20.61 -32.24 16.55
CA GLU A 182 -21.35 -33.44 16.92
C GLU A 182 -21.07 -34.65 16.00
N GLY A 183 -20.20 -34.50 14.99
CA GLY A 183 -19.76 -35.56 14.07
C GLY A 183 -18.25 -35.70 14.02
#